data_AF-A0A925XE44-F1
#
_entry.id   AF-A0A925XE44-F1
#
_cell.length_a   1.000
_cell.length_b   1.000
_cell.length_c   1.000
_cell.angle_alpha   90.00
_cell.angle_beta   90.00
_cell.angle_gamma   90.00
#
_symmetry.space_group_name_H-M   'P 1'
#
loop_
_entity.id
_entity.type
_entity.pdbx_description
1 polymer ?
#
loop_
_entity_poly.entity_id
_entity_poly.type
_entity_poly.pdbx_seq_one_letter_code
_entity_poly.pdbx_strand_id
1 'polypeptide(L)'
;MAEDYLKKLVRDGVISRDQLHEAEELSSSLGTTVDDALVRLGYVSAGELGQLQASQYGYDFVNLEAMEIPQSVIALIPESVARENVVIP
;
A
#
# COMPACT_ATOMS: atom_id res chain seq x y z
N MET A 1 -3.41 13.76 1.66
CA MET A 1 -2.44 12.68 1.93
C MET A 1 -2.69 11.47 1.02
N ALA A 2 -3.91 10.94 0.87
CA ALA A 2 -4.19 9.86 -0.10
C ALA A 2 -4.37 10.32 -1.56
N GLU A 3 -4.99 11.48 -1.78
CA GLU A 3 -5.29 11.97 -3.12
C GLU A 3 -4.07 12.26 -4.00
N ASP A 4 -2.92 12.56 -3.42
CA ASP A 4 -1.74 13.04 -4.16
C ASP A 4 -1.09 11.92 -4.98
N TYR A 5 -1.09 10.69 -4.48
CA TYR A 5 -0.52 9.56 -5.21
C TYR A 5 -1.49 8.88 -6.15
N LEU A 6 -2.80 8.97 -5.88
CA LEU A 6 -3.81 8.56 -6.85
C LEU A 6 -3.71 9.42 -8.12
N LYS A 7 -3.48 10.72 -7.96
CA LYS A 7 -3.17 11.62 -9.09
C LYS A 7 -1.85 11.24 -9.77
N LYS A 8 -0.85 10.81 -9.00
CA LYS A 8 0.43 10.32 -9.55
C LYS A 8 0.23 9.03 -10.36
N LEU A 9 -0.57 8.08 -9.88
CA LEU A 9 -0.92 6.85 -10.61
C LEU A 9 -1.57 7.15 -11.96
N VAL A 10 -2.50 8.11 -11.99
CA VAL A 10 -3.12 8.56 -13.25
C VAL A 10 -2.11 9.23 -14.17
N ARG A 11 -1.23 10.08 -13.62
CA ARG A 11 -0.21 10.80 -14.40
C ARG A 11 0.85 9.87 -14.98
N ASP A 12 1.28 8.89 -14.20
CA ASP A 12 2.29 7.91 -14.57
C ASP A 12 1.69 6.81 -15.49
N GLY A 13 0.37 6.84 -15.72
CA GLY A 13 -0.33 6.00 -16.69
C GLY A 13 -0.69 4.60 -16.19
N VAL A 14 -0.58 4.37 -14.88
CA VAL A 14 -0.88 3.07 -14.24
C VAL A 14 -2.39 2.82 -14.22
N ILE A 15 -3.19 3.87 -13.98
CA ILE A 15 -4.65 3.81 -14.02
C ILE A 15 -5.22 4.94 -14.87
N SER A 16 -6.38 4.72 -15.48
CA SER A 16 -7.13 5.77 -16.16
C SER A 16 -7.97 6.60 -15.18
N ARG A 17 -8.44 7.78 -15.62
CA ARG A 17 -9.37 8.60 -14.83
C ARG A 17 -10.69 7.88 -14.56
N ASP A 18 -11.15 7.07 -15.51
CA ASP A 18 -12.39 6.32 -15.38
C ASP A 18 -12.25 5.19 -14.35
N GLN A 19 -11.10 4.51 -14.33
CA GLN A 19 -10.78 3.48 -13.33
C GLN A 19 -10.67 4.06 -11.91
N LEU A 20 -10.11 5.27 -11.79
CA LEU A 20 -10.09 5.97 -10.51
C LEU A 20 -11.52 6.30 -10.03
N HIS A 21 -12.38 6.78 -10.93
CA HIS A 21 -13.75 7.11 -10.58
C HIS A 21 -14.57 5.90 -10.15
N GLU A 22 -14.43 4.78 -10.87
CA GLU A 22 -15.06 3.51 -10.48
C GLU A 22 -14.58 3.03 -9.10
N ALA A 23 -13.29 3.16 -8.81
CA ALA A 23 -12.75 2.84 -7.49
C ALA A 23 -13.29 3.76 -6.38
N GLU A 24 -13.50 5.05 -6.65
CA GLU A 24 -14.12 6.00 -5.73
C GLU A 24 -15.60 5.67 -5.44
N GLU A 25 -16.36 5.27 -6.46
CA GLU A 25 -17.74 4.81 -6.30
C GLU A 25 -17.81 3.52 -5.47
N LEU A 26 -16.95 2.55 -5.78
CA LEU A 26 -16.87 1.28 -5.07
C LEU A 26 -16.45 1.49 -3.60
N SER A 27 -15.44 2.32 -3.36
CA SER A 27 -14.97 2.65 -2.01
C SER A 27 -16.06 3.33 -1.20
N SER A 28 -16.82 4.23 -1.81
CA SER A 28 -17.95 4.91 -1.17
C SER A 28 -19.10 3.95 -0.84
N SER A 29 -19.38 2.98 -1.72
CA SER A 29 -20.41 1.97 -1.50
C SER A 29 -20.03 0.95 -0.42
N LEU A 30 -18.76 0.54 -0.38
CA LEU A 30 -18.24 -0.46 0.56
C LEU A 30 -17.75 0.14 1.88
N GLY A 31 -17.63 1.47 1.97
CA GLY A 31 -17.02 2.15 3.12
C GLY A 31 -15.52 1.83 3.29
N THR A 32 -14.83 1.47 2.20
CA THR A 32 -13.38 1.17 2.21
C THR A 32 -12.60 2.36 1.66
N THR A 33 -11.28 2.28 1.66
CA THR A 33 -10.43 3.27 1.02
C THR A 33 -10.39 3.06 -0.50
N VAL A 34 -10.04 4.11 -1.26
CA VAL A 34 -9.95 4.06 -2.74
C VAL A 34 -8.81 3.13 -3.17
N ASP A 35 -7.71 3.09 -2.42
CA ASP A 35 -6.60 2.15 -2.59
C ASP A 35 -7.06 0.69 -2.49
N ASP A 36 -7.81 0.32 -1.44
CA ASP A 36 -8.37 -1.03 -1.32
C ASP A 36 -9.32 -1.36 -2.47
N ALA A 37 -10.11 -0.37 -2.93
CA ALA A 37 -10.98 -0.54 -4.08
C ALA A 37 -10.17 -0.77 -5.37
N LEU A 38 -9.10 -0.02 -5.61
CA LEU A 38 -8.20 -0.19 -6.77
C LEU A 38 -7.54 -1.57 -6.80
N VAL A 39 -7.11 -2.07 -5.64
CA VAL A 39 -6.54 -3.43 -5.53
C VAL A 39 -7.61 -4.49 -5.78
N ARG A 40 -8.81 -4.33 -5.20
CA ARG A 40 -9.94 -5.25 -5.40
C ARG A 40 -10.42 -5.32 -6.84
N LEU A 41 -10.43 -4.19 -7.54
CA LEU A 41 -10.77 -4.11 -8.96
C LEU A 41 -9.64 -4.65 -9.86
N GLY A 42 -8.46 -4.89 -9.29
CA GLY A 42 -7.29 -5.42 -10.01
C GLY A 42 -6.60 -4.39 -10.90
N TYR A 43 -6.85 -3.09 -10.68
CA TYR A 43 -6.24 -2.01 -11.45
C TYR A 43 -4.81 -1.70 -10.99
N VAL A 44 -4.51 -1.94 -9.72
CA VAL A 44 -3.17 -1.74 -9.15
C VAL A 44 -2.86 -2.92 -8.25
N SER A 45 -1.63 -3.43 -8.29
CA SER A 45 -1.19 -4.44 -7.33
C SER A 45 -0.88 -3.82 -5.97
N ALA A 46 -1.06 -4.58 -4.89
CA ALA A 46 -0.68 -4.13 -3.54
C ALA A 46 0.80 -3.71 -3.45
N GLY A 47 1.68 -4.34 -4.24
CA GLY A 47 3.11 -4.00 -4.31
C GLY A 47 3.37 -2.63 -4.95
N GLU A 48 2.71 -2.31 -6.06
CA GLU A 48 2.84 -0.99 -6.72
C GLU A 48 2.32 0.14 -5.82
N LEU A 49 1.19 -0.08 -5.15
CA LEU A 49 0.66 0.83 -4.15
C LEU A 49 1.65 1.04 -3.00
N GLY A 50 2.21 -0.04 -2.45
CA GLY A 50 3.23 0.03 -1.40
C GLY A 50 4.47 0.79 -1.84
N GLN A 51 4.95 0.58 -3.07
CA GLN A 51 6.12 1.28 -3.61
C GLN A 51 5.87 2.79 -3.78
N LEU A 52 4.68 3.17 -4.22
CA LEU A 52 4.28 4.57 -4.34
C LEU A 52 4.10 5.25 -2.99
N GLN A 53 3.57 4.54 -2.00
CA GLN A 53 3.47 5.02 -0.62
C GLN A 53 4.87 5.24 -0.05
N ALA A 54 5.75 4.24 -0.14
CA ALA A 54 7.14 4.34 0.32
C ALA A 54 7.85 5.53 -0.33
N SER A 55 7.74 5.68 -1.66
CA SER A 55 8.35 6.79 -2.41
C SER A 55 7.88 8.18 -1.97
N GLN A 56 6.63 8.33 -1.53
CA GLN A 56 6.12 9.63 -1.06
C GLN A 56 6.65 9.99 0.32
N TYR A 57 6.77 9.00 1.20
CA TYR A 57 7.31 9.20 2.54
C TYR A 57 8.85 9.18 2.57
N GLY A 58 9.50 8.90 1.42
CA GLY A 58 10.94 8.82 1.30
C GLY A 58 11.53 7.54 1.92
N TYR A 59 10.72 6.48 2.02
CA TYR A 59 11.14 5.17 2.49
C TYR A 59 11.38 4.21 1.33
N ASP A 60 12.17 3.18 1.59
CA ASP A 60 12.38 2.08 0.66
C ASP A 60 11.25 1.06 0.76
N PHE A 61 10.82 0.56 -0.40
CA PHE A 61 9.91 -0.58 -0.46
C PHE A 61 10.71 -1.87 -0.47
N VAL A 62 10.46 -2.74 0.52
CA VAL A 62 11.15 -4.02 0.68
C VAL A 62 10.18 -5.19 0.53
N ASN A 63 10.61 -6.23 -0.20
CA ASN A 63 9.85 -7.47 -0.28
C ASN A 63 10.33 -8.44 0.81
N LEU A 64 9.47 -8.69 1.81
CA LEU A 64 9.76 -9.57 2.93
C LEU A 64 9.85 -11.06 2.53
N GLU A 65 9.23 -11.50 1.42
CA GLU A 65 9.32 -12.90 0.97
C GLU A 65 10.72 -13.28 0.49
N ALA A 66 11.48 -12.29 0.00
CA ALA A 66 12.81 -12.49 -0.55
C ALA A 66 13.93 -12.18 0.48
N MET A 67 13.58 -11.83 1.72
CA MET A 67 14.52 -11.35 2.72
C MET A 67 14.53 -12.26 3.94
N GLU A 68 15.72 -12.70 4.35
CA GLU A 68 15.92 -13.37 5.63
C GLU A 68 16.31 -12.35 6.71
N ILE A 69 15.44 -12.18 7.71
CA ILE A 69 15.69 -11.31 8.85
C ILE A 69 16.31 -12.14 9.99
N PRO A 70 17.48 -11.75 10.53
CA PRO A 70 18.09 -12.48 11.63
C PRO A 70 17.19 -12.55 12.86
N GLN A 71 17.12 -13.71 13.53
CA GLN A 71 16.32 -13.88 14.75
C GLN A 71 16.70 -12.92 15.87
N SER A 72 17.96 -12.49 15.95
CA SER A 72 18.41 -11.50 16.93
C SER A 72 17.75 -10.13 16.75
N VAL A 73 17.35 -9.77 15.52
CA VAL A 73 16.63 -8.53 15.20
C VAL A 73 15.15 -8.69 15.52
N ILE A 74 14.54 -9.83 15.16
CA ILE A 74 13.15 -10.15 15.50
C ILE A 74 12.92 -10.09 17.02
N ALA A 75 13.89 -10.55 17.81
CA ALA A 75 13.82 -10.53 19.28
C ALA A 75 13.87 -9.12 19.90
N LEU A 76 14.14 -8.06 19.14
CA LEU A 76 14.17 -6.68 19.64
C LEU A 76 12.78 -6.16 19.99
N ILE A 77 11.74 -6.60 19.28
CA ILE A 77 10.36 -6.16 19.48
C ILE A 77 9.50 -7.36 19.90
N PRO A 78 8.79 -7.30 21.04
CA PRO A 78 7.84 -8.34 21.43
C PRO A 78 6.73 -8.53 20.38
N GLU A 79 6.29 -9.78 20.18
CA GLU A 79 5.27 -10.13 19.17
C GLU A 79 3.99 -9.30 19.32
N SER A 80 3.54 -9.06 20.55
CA SER A 80 2.33 -8.28 20.82
C SER A 80 2.41 -6.87 20.23
N VAL A 81 3.55 -6.19 20.42
CA VAL A 81 3.78 -4.83 19.92
C VAL A 81 3.90 -4.83 18.41
N ALA A 82 4.62 -5.80 17.84
CA ALA A 82 4.78 -5.95 16.39
C ALA A 82 3.43 -6.15 15.69
N ARG A 83 2.57 -7.03 16.24
CA ARG A 83 1.24 -7.33 15.69
C ARG A 83 0.26 -6.17 15.83
N GLU A 84 0.29 -5.46 16.96
CA GLU A 84 -0.58 -4.30 17.20
C GLU A 84 -0.25 -3.13 16.28
N ASN A 85 1.05 -2.91 16.00
CA ASN A 85 1.50 -1.79 15.17
C ASN A 85 1.72 -2.18 13.70
N VAL A 86 1.50 -3.45 13.32
CA VAL A 86 1.72 -3.99 11.97
C VAL A 86 3.14 -3.68 11.47
N VAL A 87 4.14 -3.95 12.31
CA VAL A 87 5.55 -3.69 12.04
C VAL A 87 6.39 -4.95 12.24
N ILE A 88 7.52 -5.03 11.54
CA ILE A 88 8.57 -6.03 11.76
C ILE A 88 9.90 -5.29 11.98
N PRO A 89 10.66 -5.60 13.04
CA PRO A 89 11.98 -5.00 13.26
C PRO A 89 13.03 -5.50 12.27
#